data_AF-A0A2T7ND40-F1
#
_entry.id   AF-A0A2T7ND40-F1
#
_cell.length_a   1.000
_cell.length_b   1.000
_cell.length_c   1.000
_cell.angle_alpha   90.00
_cell.angle_beta   90.00
_cell.angle_gamma   90.00
#
_symmetry.space_group_name_H-M   'P 1'
#
loop_
_entity.id
_entity.type
_entity.pdbx_description
1 polymer ?
#
loop_
_entity_poly.entity_id
_entity_poly.type
_entity_poly.pdbx_seq_one_letter_code
_entity_poly.pdbx_strand_id
1 'polypeptide(L)'
;MDEAEYIEVKVPESGFLIAGDFNSQSQSWGYILDKREDIETWQDENHLILVNDPTDPPTLYLRRWHTTTKPDLALCTDDIHKNLSRTVLDQLGGSNHRPVLLTITGSTTPEPLQHARWNH
;
A
#
# COMPACT_ATOMS: atom_id res chain seq x y z
N MET A 1 -17.03 10.18 23.86
CA MET A 1 -16.48 10.51 22.54
C MET A 1 -15.00 10.34 22.74
N ASP A 2 -14.46 9.17 22.41
CA ASP A 2 -13.04 8.89 22.62
C ASP A 2 -12.26 9.75 21.63
N GLU A 3 -11.31 10.53 22.15
CA GLU A 3 -10.36 11.25 21.29
C GLU A 3 -9.47 10.19 20.64
N ALA A 4 -9.59 10.04 19.32
CA ALA A 4 -8.67 9.20 18.57
C ALA A 4 -7.27 9.81 18.68
N GLU A 5 -6.34 9.05 19.22
CA GLU A 5 -4.92 9.42 19.22
C GLU A 5 -4.42 9.34 17.77
N TYR A 6 -4.14 10.49 17.17
CA TYR A 6 -3.57 10.56 15.82
C TYR A 6 -2.10 10.15 15.88
N ILE A 7 -1.77 9.04 15.21
CA ILE A 7 -0.38 8.64 15.01
C ILE A 7 0.13 9.37 13.77
N GLU A 8 1.06 10.30 13.97
CA GLU A 8 1.79 10.94 12.87
C GLU A 8 2.85 9.96 12.34
N VAL A 9 2.68 9.53 11.09
CA VAL A 9 3.67 8.69 10.40
C VAL A 9 4.76 9.58 9.84
N LYS A 10 5.96 9.51 10.42
CA LYS A 10 7.15 10.18 9.87
C LYS A 10 7.66 9.40 8.66
N VAL A 11 7.58 10.02 7.49
CA VAL A 11 8.06 9.43 6.23
C VAL A 11 9.55 9.79 6.05
N PRO A 12 10.46 8.80 5.94
CA PRO A 12 11.87 9.05 5.62
C PRO A 12 12.04 9.37 4.12
N GLU A 13 13.17 9.98 3.75
CA GLU A 13 13.46 10.37 2.36
C GLU A 13 13.63 9.17 1.39
N SER A 14 13.95 7.97 1.91
CA SER A 14 14.14 6.76 1.12
C SER A 14 13.81 5.49 1.92
N GLY A 15 13.63 4.36 1.23
CA GLY A 15 13.38 3.07 1.85
C GLY A 15 12.00 2.93 2.52
N PHE A 16 11.01 3.73 2.11
CA PHE A 16 9.68 3.71 2.71
C PHE A 16 8.67 3.01 1.79
N LEU A 17 7.88 2.13 2.39
CA LEU A 17 6.71 1.51 1.79
C LEU A 17 5.60 1.46 2.84
N ILE A 18 4.42 1.97 2.48
CA ILE A 18 3.19 1.79 3.23
C ILE A 18 2.19 1.05 2.36
N ALA A 19 1.49 0.07 2.92
CA ALA A 19 0.45 -0.66 2.23
C ALA A 19 -0.64 -1.09 3.22
N GLY A 20 -1.89 -1.07 2.78
CA GLY A 20 -3.02 -1.43 3.62
C GLY A 20 -4.36 -1.02 3.01
N ASP A 21 -5.42 -1.20 3.80
CA ASP A 21 -6.75 -0.71 3.49
C ASP A 21 -6.88 0.74 3.98
N PHE A 22 -6.94 1.69 3.04
CA PHE A 22 -7.06 3.11 3.33
C PHE A 22 -8.53 3.57 3.39
N ASN A 23 -9.46 2.75 2.89
CA ASN A 23 -10.87 3.12 2.72
C ASN A 23 -11.12 4.50 2.07
N SER A 24 -10.18 4.96 1.25
CA SER A 24 -10.22 6.24 0.53
C SER A 24 -10.64 6.05 -0.93
N GLN A 25 -11.16 7.11 -1.54
CA GLN A 25 -11.71 7.09 -2.90
C GLN A 25 -11.05 8.18 -3.75
N SER A 26 -10.31 7.80 -4.79
CA SER A 26 -9.80 8.74 -5.79
C SER A 26 -9.81 8.11 -7.18
N GLN A 27 -9.88 8.96 -8.20
CA GLN A 27 -9.64 8.57 -9.59
C GLN A 27 -8.23 8.02 -9.80
N SER A 28 -7.24 8.48 -9.01
CA SER A 28 -5.85 8.03 -9.05
C SER A 28 -5.69 6.52 -8.84
N TRP A 29 -6.62 5.87 -8.14
CA TRP A 29 -6.67 4.42 -7.97
C TRP A 29 -8.00 3.80 -8.44
N GLY A 30 -8.70 4.46 -9.36
CA GLY A 30 -9.77 3.84 -10.16
C GLY A 30 -11.21 4.04 -9.69
N TYR A 31 -11.49 5.04 -8.85
CA TYR A 31 -12.87 5.49 -8.60
C TYR A 31 -13.33 6.46 -9.70
N ILE A 32 -14.66 6.53 -9.94
CA ILE A 32 -15.22 7.40 -10.98
C ILE A 32 -15.35 8.84 -10.50
N LEU A 33 -15.75 9.02 -9.24
CA LEU A 33 -15.94 10.34 -8.66
C LEU A 33 -14.64 10.80 -8.03
N ASP A 34 -14.20 11.99 -8.44
CA ASP A 34 -13.07 12.65 -7.80
C ASP A 34 -13.54 13.25 -6.48
N LYS A 35 -13.13 12.61 -5.39
CA LYS A 35 -13.13 13.19 -4.06
C LYS A 35 -11.67 13.17 -3.64
N ARG A 36 -10.96 14.27 -3.83
CA ARG A 36 -9.60 14.40 -3.30
C ARG A 36 -9.64 14.20 -1.79
N GLU A 37 -9.18 13.03 -1.36
CA GLU A 37 -9.12 12.62 0.05
C GLU A 37 -7.77 13.05 0.65
N ASP A 38 -7.67 13.09 1.98
CA ASP A 38 -6.46 13.49 2.72
C ASP A 38 -5.21 12.69 2.32
N ILE A 39 -5.39 11.48 1.77
CA ILE A 39 -4.31 10.60 1.29
C ILE A 39 -3.55 11.21 0.10
N GLU A 40 -4.22 11.87 -0.84
CA GLU A 40 -3.52 12.49 -1.99
C GLU A 40 -2.68 13.69 -1.55
N THR A 41 -3.20 14.49 -0.62
CA THR A 41 -2.44 15.59 -0.02
C THR A 41 -1.24 15.06 0.75
N TRP A 42 -1.43 14.04 1.59
CA TRP A 42 -0.34 13.40 2.32
C TRP A 42 0.71 12.78 1.39
N GLN A 43 0.28 12.18 0.28
CA GLN A 43 1.17 11.66 -0.75
C GLN A 43 2.03 12.77 -1.35
N ASP A 44 1.42 13.88 -1.75
CA ASP A 44 2.10 15.02 -2.37
C ASP A 44 3.12 15.67 -1.42
N GLU A 45 2.71 15.88 -0.17
CA GLU A 45 3.54 16.47 0.89
C GLU A 45 4.78 15.63 1.23
N ASN A 46 4.66 14.31 1.14
CA ASN A 46 5.73 13.36 1.47
C ASN A 46 6.45 12.79 0.23
N HIS A 47 6.14 13.31 -0.96
CA HIS A 47 6.74 12.87 -2.23
C HIS A 47 6.64 11.35 -2.48
N LEU A 48 5.52 10.76 -2.07
CA LEU A 48 5.28 9.33 -2.24
C LEU A 48 4.72 9.03 -3.62
N ILE A 49 5.08 7.86 -4.15
CA ILE A 49 4.59 7.34 -5.42
C ILE A 49 3.54 6.28 -5.16
N LEU A 50 2.35 6.48 -5.74
CA LEU A 50 1.28 5.49 -5.77
C LEU A 50 1.69 4.32 -6.68
N VAL A 51 1.69 3.11 -6.11
CA VAL A 51 2.02 1.88 -6.84
C VAL A 51 0.81 1.34 -7.62
N ASN A 52 -0.40 1.65 -7.14
CA ASN A 52 -1.64 1.16 -7.73
C ASN A 52 -1.80 1.64 -9.18
N ASP A 53 -2.29 0.75 -10.04
CA ASP A 53 -2.73 1.10 -11.39
C ASP A 53 -4.27 1.20 -11.44
N PRO A 54 -4.86 2.25 -12.05
CA PRO A 54 -6.30 2.36 -12.23
C PRO A 54 -6.94 1.20 -13.01
N THR A 55 -6.15 0.44 -13.78
CA THR A 55 -6.58 -0.76 -14.53
C THR A 55 -6.51 -2.05 -13.71
N ASP A 56 -5.93 -2.02 -12.50
CA ASP A 56 -5.84 -3.20 -11.64
C ASP A 56 -7.23 -3.80 -11.33
N PRO A 57 -7.33 -5.12 -11.12
CA PRO A 57 -8.55 -5.71 -10.60
C PRO A 57 -8.96 -5.06 -9.26
N PRO A 58 -10.25 -4.95 -8.96
CA PRO A 58 -10.68 -4.44 -7.66
C PRO A 58 -10.23 -5.36 -6.53
N THR A 59 -9.80 -4.76 -5.42
CA THR A 59 -9.28 -5.49 -4.27
C THR A 59 -10.35 -5.81 -3.24
N LEU A 60 -11.53 -5.18 -3.28
CA LEU A 60 -12.62 -5.45 -2.35
C LEU A 60 -13.93 -5.78 -3.09
N TYR A 61 -14.63 -6.83 -2.64
CA TYR A 61 -15.98 -7.16 -3.05
C TYR A 61 -17.00 -6.93 -1.92
N LEU A 62 -17.90 -5.97 -2.11
CA LEU A 62 -18.95 -5.63 -1.16
C LEU A 62 -20.19 -6.50 -1.39
N ARG A 63 -20.28 -7.65 -0.71
CA ARG A 63 -21.39 -8.62 -0.83
C ARG A 63 -22.78 -8.00 -0.70
N ARG A 64 -22.95 -7.03 0.22
CA ARG A 64 -24.25 -6.39 0.47
C ARG A 64 -24.81 -5.71 -0.77
N TRP A 65 -23.94 -5.11 -1.57
CA TRP A 65 -24.30 -4.28 -2.72
C TRP A 65 -23.95 -4.93 -4.05
N HIS A 66 -23.28 -6.09 -4.03
CA HIS A 66 -22.73 -6.77 -5.20
C HIS A 66 -21.84 -5.84 -6.05
N THR A 67 -21.10 -4.94 -5.40
CA THR A 67 -20.17 -4.01 -6.04
C THR A 67 -18.73 -4.32 -5.67
N THR A 68 -17.79 -3.79 -6.45
CA THR A 68 -16.35 -3.93 -6.22
C THR A 68 -15.69 -2.57 -6.08
N THR A 69 -14.69 -2.46 -5.21
CA THR A 69 -13.95 -1.22 -4.94
C THR A 69 -12.44 -1.48 -4.82
N LYS A 70 -11.65 -0.40 -4.72
CA LYS A 70 -10.18 -0.42 -4.70
C LYS A 70 -9.62 0.34 -3.48
N PRO A 71 -9.96 -0.05 -2.24
CA PRO A 71 -9.53 0.69 -1.05
C PRO A 71 -8.11 0.33 -0.60
N ASP A 72 -7.55 -0.78 -1.10
CA ASP A 72 -6.22 -1.26 -0.73
C ASP A 72 -5.14 -0.56 -1.57
N LEU A 73 -4.35 0.30 -0.93
CA LEU A 73 -3.32 1.11 -1.57
C LEU A 73 -1.93 0.67 -1.14
N ALA A 74 -0.96 0.92 -2.03
CA ALA A 74 0.46 0.90 -1.70
C ALA A 74 1.11 2.20 -2.20
N LEU A 75 1.85 2.87 -1.32
CA LEU A 75 2.63 4.06 -1.63
C LEU A 75 4.06 3.87 -1.16
N CYS A 76 5.04 4.36 -1.92
CA CYS A 76 6.45 4.19 -1.58
C CYS A 76 7.31 5.36 -2.04
N THR A 77 8.53 5.45 -1.51
CA THR A 77 9.54 6.37 -2.01
C THR A 77 10.07 5.92 -3.37
N ASP A 78 10.61 6.87 -4.16
CA ASP A 78 11.07 6.65 -5.54
C ASP A 78 12.12 5.54 -5.68
N ASP A 79 13.00 5.37 -4.68
CA ASP A 79 14.02 4.32 -4.67
C ASP A 79 13.42 2.91 -4.61
N ILE A 80 12.31 2.73 -3.88
CA ILE A 80 11.58 1.48 -3.82
C ILE A 80 10.76 1.27 -5.09
N HIS A 81 10.06 2.31 -5.56
CA HIS A 81 9.15 2.23 -6.70
C HIS A 81 9.82 1.67 -7.97
N LYS A 82 11.08 2.07 -8.25
CA LYS A 82 11.84 1.64 -9.43
C LYS A 82 11.98 0.14 -9.59
N ASN A 83 11.93 -0.61 -8.49
CA ASN A 83 12.15 -2.04 -8.44
C ASN A 83 10.95 -2.80 -7.90
N LEU A 84 9.79 -2.14 -7.76
CA LEU A 84 8.60 -2.72 -7.18
C LEU A 84 7.60 -3.08 -8.27
N SER A 85 7.03 -4.27 -8.18
CA SER A 85 5.85 -4.67 -8.95
C SER A 85 4.67 -5.01 -8.03
N ARG A 86 3.46 -4.78 -8.53
CA ARG A 86 2.20 -5.04 -7.85
C ARG A 86 1.35 -6.02 -8.65
N THR A 87 0.66 -6.93 -7.97
CA THR A 87 -0.32 -7.81 -8.59
C THR A 87 -1.46 -8.08 -7.61
N VAL A 88 -2.70 -7.87 -8.06
CA VAL A 88 -3.90 -8.28 -7.31
C VAL A 88 -4.14 -9.77 -7.57
N LEU A 89 -4.16 -10.57 -6.52
CA LEU A 89 -4.33 -12.02 -6.60
C LEU A 89 -5.80 -12.43 -6.54
N ASP A 90 -6.06 -13.71 -6.80
CA ASP A 90 -7.39 -14.29 -6.63
C ASP A 90 -7.84 -14.27 -5.17
N GLN A 91 -9.16 -14.23 -4.99
CA GLN A 91 -9.79 -14.20 -3.67
C GLN A 91 -9.46 -15.46 -2.87
N LEU A 92 -9.04 -15.28 -1.60
CA LEU A 92 -8.68 -16.38 -0.70
C LEU A 92 -9.72 -16.56 0.41
N GLY A 93 -9.99 -17.82 0.78
CA GLY A 93 -10.66 -18.18 2.04
C GLY A 93 -12.03 -17.56 2.29
N GLY A 94 -12.74 -17.12 1.23
CA GLY A 94 -14.03 -16.44 1.36
C GLY A 94 -13.96 -14.98 1.84
N SER A 95 -12.76 -14.43 2.05
CA SER A 95 -12.55 -13.01 2.35
C SER A 95 -13.16 -12.14 1.26
N ASN A 96 -13.70 -10.98 1.63
CA ASN A 96 -14.15 -10.00 0.64
C ASN A 96 -12.99 -9.24 0.01
N HIS A 97 -11.84 -9.17 0.68
CA HIS A 97 -10.62 -8.61 0.11
C HIS A 97 -9.87 -9.66 -0.71
N ARG A 98 -9.31 -9.22 -1.83
CA ARG A 98 -8.31 -9.92 -2.63
C ARG A 98 -6.92 -9.55 -2.12
N PRO A 99 -6.02 -10.52 -1.94
CA PRO A 99 -4.64 -10.21 -1.58
C PRO A 99 -3.96 -9.37 -2.65
N VAL A 100 -3.06 -8.50 -2.22
CA VAL A 100 -2.16 -7.75 -3.10
C VAL A 100 -0.74 -8.25 -2.85
N LEU A 101 -0.08 -8.72 -3.92
CA LEU A 101 1.32 -9.10 -3.89
C LEU A 101 2.18 -7.91 -4.34
N LEU A 102 3.09 -7.48 -3.47
CA LEU A 102 4.13 -6.51 -3.79
C LEU A 102 5.48 -7.25 -3.85
N THR A 103 6.19 -7.12 -4.96
CA THR A 103 7.52 -7.74 -5.13
C THR A 103 8.55 -6.65 -5.33
N ILE A 104 9.54 -6.57 -4.45
CA ILE A 104 10.67 -5.63 -4.57
C ILE A 104 11.89 -6.41 -5.01
N THR A 105 12.43 -6.11 -6.20
CA THR A 105 13.63 -6.76 -6.72
C THR A 105 14.87 -5.92 -6.43
N GLY A 106 15.60 -6.26 -5.37
CA GLY A 106 16.86 -5.58 -5.02
C GLY A 106 18.09 -6.42 -5.32
N SER A 107 19.21 -5.77 -5.69
CA SER A 107 20.55 -6.34 -5.55
C SER A 107 21.01 -6.18 -4.11
N THR A 108 20.40 -6.90 -3.17
CA THR A 108 20.99 -7.02 -1.84
C THR A 108 22.16 -7.98 -1.96
N THR A 109 23.40 -7.45 -1.89
CA THR A 109 24.48 -8.29 -1.36
C THR A 109 24.06 -8.54 0.09
N PRO A 110 23.69 -9.77 0.50
CA PRO A 110 23.36 -10.00 1.89
C PRO A 110 24.60 -9.62 2.70
N GLU A 111 24.50 -8.63 3.58
CA GLU A 111 25.52 -8.50 4.62
C GLU A 111 25.57 -9.85 5.34
N PRO A 112 26.76 -10.41 5.54
CA PRO A 112 26.87 -11.70 6.22
C PRO A 112 26.16 -11.59 7.56
N LEU A 113 25.18 -12.48 7.76
CA LEU A 113 24.42 -12.56 9.01
C LEU A 113 25.42 -12.53 10.17
N GLN A 114 25.39 -11.44 10.93
CA GLN A 114 26.14 -11.37 12.18
C GLN A 114 25.44 -12.36 13.12
N HIS A 115 25.91 -13.61 13.12
CA HIS A 115 25.36 -14.65 13.98
C HIS A 115 25.36 -14.14 15.41
N ALA A 116 24.18 -14.10 16.04
CA ALA A 116 24.07 -13.85 17.46
C ALA A 116 24.95 -14.88 18.18
N ARG A 117 26.04 -14.41 18.78
CA ARG A 117 26.90 -15.23 19.63
C ARG A 117 26.34 -15.15 21.04
N TRP A 118 25.88 -16.29 21.56
CA TRP A 118 25.67 -16.41 23.00
C TRP A 118 27.05 -16.37 23.67
N ASN A 119 27.24 -15.44 24.59
CA ASN A 119 28.42 -15.44 25.44
C ASN A 119 28.34 -16.66 26.35
N HIS A 120 29.25 -17.61 26.18
CA HIS A 120 29.51 -18.70 27.13
C HIS A 120 30.62 -18.30 28.10
#